data_AF-A0A3S4YW98-F1
#
_entry.id   AF-A0A3S4YW98-F1
#
_cell.length_a   1.000
_cell.length_b   1.000
_cell.length_c   1.000
_cell.angle_alpha   90.00
_cell.angle_beta   90.00
_cell.angle_gamma   90.00
#
_symmetry.space_group_name_H-M   'P 1'
#
loop_
_entity.id
_entity.type
_entity.pdbx_description
1 polymer ?
#
loop_
_entity_poly.entity_id
_entity_poly.type
_entity_poly.pdbx_seq_one_letter_code
_entity_poly.pdbx_strand_id
1 'polypeptide(L)'
;MSEATRVANEAKAAAEQAVQADRQVIASQDVSVKQLAQEAKSTAEEAKKVAEGVQKKAESLATVVDESQKTAKEAKDTAGYAKHDAEQARSMAEAAKNEASGATSRVIDINQVVDNFKAPVSLARTYSEEAKEKAESAASQAYQAKSEAEKAKEVANSAKRTAEEAKKTADTTKQELGGIKSSLETATTAHTVASQAKVLGEEVNNLLKQSNLTVLSISTPFLVATGKSELTLKKGTHITLALDNNTLVASYTADTRISVPYLSAGKNYYVYLVFEGEQSSQVVVSENSTYPSDYTVSNSRKIGGFHTLCADVGTIDGHPLSGYSAGDILPNSVWCLNHCPHSSPEGMVYDLSQDLWVDIYLQSGTGANTRSAHGVAITINRSYTDFADDLRCVKKFLLNDEQFASAMYGSNDRTSIQGKKSPSPKHSGGHVDTADRRMISHIGCEDGCGYIWQFLAGTFPMQIASVVAGRNAFRVSMNVLVGGGSWSHDPNCGAYIRSANHGRTLKSDQVGARGCSRPRRYV
;
A
#
# COMPACT_ATOMS: atom_id res chain seq x y z
N MET A 1 125.59 43.15 -54.67
CA MET A 1 125.01 41.80 -54.88
C MET A 1 123.73 41.67 -54.06
N SER A 2 122.67 41.08 -54.56
CA SER A 2 122.65 40.26 -55.78
C SER A 2 121.72 40.83 -56.85
N GLU A 3 122.28 40.96 -58.06
CA GLU A 3 121.60 41.06 -59.35
C GLU A 3 120.46 40.02 -59.48
N ALA A 4 120.53 38.94 -58.69
CA ALA A 4 119.48 37.94 -58.53
C ALA A 4 118.15 38.52 -58.02
N THR A 5 118.14 39.56 -57.19
CA THR A 5 116.90 40.13 -56.65
C THR A 5 116.12 40.95 -57.70
N ARG A 6 116.81 41.60 -58.65
CA ARG A 6 116.17 42.39 -59.71
C ARG A 6 115.66 41.51 -60.84
N VAL A 7 116.46 40.53 -61.28
CA VAL A 7 116.04 39.52 -62.28
C VAL A 7 114.91 38.65 -61.74
N ALA A 8 114.89 38.35 -60.44
CA ALA A 8 113.77 37.63 -59.83
C ALA A 8 112.45 38.42 -59.87
N ASN A 9 112.49 39.74 -59.67
CA ASN A 9 111.28 40.55 -59.62
C ASN A 9 110.71 40.84 -61.03
N GLU A 10 111.56 41.04 -62.04
CA GLU A 10 111.10 41.14 -63.44
C GLU A 10 110.62 39.77 -63.98
N ALA A 11 111.29 38.67 -63.62
CA ALA A 11 110.81 37.32 -63.93
C ALA A 11 109.48 37.00 -63.24
N LYS A 12 109.23 37.55 -62.04
CA LYS A 12 107.97 37.36 -61.33
C LYS A 12 106.82 38.09 -62.03
N ALA A 13 107.01 39.34 -62.45
CA ALA A 13 105.97 40.08 -63.16
C ALA A 13 105.66 39.47 -64.54
N ALA A 14 106.69 38.99 -65.27
CA ALA A 14 106.51 38.28 -66.53
C ALA A 14 105.83 36.91 -66.33
N ALA A 15 106.16 36.20 -65.24
CA ALA A 15 105.47 34.98 -64.86
C ALA A 15 104.01 35.26 -64.47
N GLU A 16 103.72 36.37 -63.80
CA GLU A 16 102.35 36.74 -63.42
C GLU A 16 101.50 37.10 -64.65
N GLN A 17 102.05 37.80 -65.65
CA GLN A 17 101.34 38.00 -66.92
C GLN A 17 101.21 36.72 -67.76
N ALA A 18 102.26 35.88 -67.80
CA ALA A 18 102.20 34.59 -68.49
C ALA A 18 101.17 33.66 -67.85
N VAL A 19 101.07 33.63 -66.52
CA VAL A 19 100.05 32.84 -65.79
C VAL A 19 98.65 33.38 -66.02
N GLN A 20 98.49 34.69 -66.23
CA GLN A 20 97.18 35.28 -66.50
C GLN A 20 96.73 35.06 -67.95
N ALA A 21 97.66 35.04 -68.91
CA ALA A 21 97.39 34.64 -70.30
C ALA A 21 97.13 33.13 -70.42
N ASP A 22 97.90 32.29 -69.73
CA ASP A 22 97.73 30.84 -69.74
C ASP A 22 96.42 30.41 -69.04
N ARG A 23 96.00 31.17 -68.00
CA ARG A 23 94.65 31.02 -67.42
C ARG A 23 93.52 31.33 -68.40
N GLN A 24 93.70 32.27 -69.33
CA GLN A 24 92.69 32.55 -70.35
C GLN A 24 92.65 31.47 -71.44
N VAL A 25 93.80 30.92 -71.84
CA VAL A 25 93.87 29.86 -72.85
C VAL A 25 93.31 28.54 -72.30
N ILE A 26 93.65 28.15 -71.06
CA ILE A 26 93.08 26.96 -70.40
C ILE A 26 91.56 27.10 -70.18
N ALA A 27 91.07 28.30 -69.86
CA ALA A 27 89.63 28.54 -69.75
C ALA A 27 88.90 28.40 -71.09
N SER A 28 89.54 28.77 -72.22
CA SER A 28 88.90 28.65 -73.54
C SER A 28 88.81 27.20 -74.05
N GLN A 29 89.78 26.34 -73.72
CA GLN A 29 89.75 24.92 -74.14
C GLN A 29 88.80 24.06 -73.27
N ASP A 30 88.65 24.34 -71.97
CA ASP A 30 87.70 23.60 -71.10
C ASP A 30 86.23 23.88 -71.50
N VAL A 31 85.95 25.07 -72.04
CA VAL A 31 84.61 25.43 -72.51
C VAL A 31 84.23 24.64 -73.76
N SER A 32 85.14 24.42 -74.70
CA SER A 32 84.82 23.73 -75.95
C SER A 32 84.56 22.22 -75.77
N VAL A 33 85.22 21.57 -74.80
CA VAL A 33 85.00 20.13 -74.51
C VAL A 33 83.66 19.92 -73.78
N LYS A 34 83.28 20.82 -72.87
CA LYS A 34 81.97 20.75 -72.20
C LYS A 34 80.81 20.92 -73.17
N GLN A 35 80.97 21.77 -74.19
CA GLN A 35 79.89 22.04 -75.12
C GLN A 35 79.57 20.82 -76.00
N LEU A 36 80.58 20.08 -76.49
CA LEU A 36 80.39 18.84 -77.26
C LEU A 36 79.77 17.71 -76.44
N ALA A 37 80.12 17.58 -75.15
CA ALA A 37 79.52 16.58 -74.26
C ALA A 37 78.03 16.85 -74.01
N GLN A 38 77.63 18.12 -74.01
CA GLN A 38 76.25 18.53 -73.76
C GLN A 38 75.35 18.31 -74.97
N GLU A 39 75.86 18.51 -76.19
CA GLU A 39 75.12 18.21 -77.43
C GLU A 39 74.87 16.71 -77.61
N ALA A 40 75.87 15.85 -77.36
CA ALA A 40 75.70 14.40 -77.45
C ALA A 40 74.62 13.87 -76.48
N LYS A 41 74.51 14.47 -75.29
CA LYS A 41 73.47 14.13 -74.31
C LYS A 41 72.07 14.53 -74.81
N SER A 42 71.94 15.72 -75.40
CA SER A 42 70.67 16.19 -75.93
C SER A 42 70.13 15.27 -77.04
N THR A 43 70.98 14.87 -77.98
CA THR A 43 70.56 13.99 -79.10
C THR A 43 70.19 12.58 -78.62
N ALA A 44 70.88 12.05 -77.61
CA ALA A 44 70.55 10.74 -77.03
C ALA A 44 69.19 10.74 -76.31
N GLU A 45 68.85 11.84 -75.62
CA GLU A 45 67.53 11.97 -74.98
C GLU A 45 66.39 12.08 -76.00
N GLU A 46 66.62 12.72 -77.15
CA GLU A 46 65.61 12.83 -78.20
C GLU A 46 65.35 11.51 -78.94
N ALA A 47 66.40 10.73 -79.25
CA ALA A 47 66.26 9.41 -79.86
C ALA A 47 65.47 8.42 -78.99
N LYS A 48 65.67 8.46 -77.66
CA LYS A 48 64.92 7.64 -76.70
C LYS A 48 63.43 7.97 -76.73
N LYS A 49 63.08 9.25 -76.80
CA LYS A 49 61.69 9.72 -76.81
C LYS A 49 60.93 9.25 -78.05
N VAL A 50 61.59 9.19 -79.21
CA VAL A 50 60.98 8.69 -80.46
C VAL A 50 60.75 7.17 -80.42
N ALA A 51 61.71 6.40 -79.89
CA ALA A 51 61.56 4.94 -79.75
C ALA A 51 60.39 4.56 -78.82
N GLU A 52 60.23 5.27 -77.69
CA GLU A 52 59.10 5.08 -76.78
C GLU A 52 57.75 5.42 -77.45
N GLY A 53 57.72 6.38 -78.38
CA GLY A 53 56.53 6.72 -79.15
C GLY A 53 56.11 5.64 -80.17
N VAL A 54 57.09 4.99 -80.83
CA VAL A 54 56.83 3.93 -81.81
C VAL A 54 56.32 2.65 -81.14
N GLN A 55 56.89 2.29 -79.99
CA GLN A 55 56.47 1.10 -79.23
C GLN A 55 54.99 1.18 -78.81
N LYS A 56 54.55 2.32 -78.26
CA LYS A 56 53.14 2.51 -77.88
C LYS A 56 52.16 2.38 -79.05
N LYS A 57 52.56 2.79 -80.26
CA LYS A 57 51.71 2.71 -81.46
C LYS A 57 51.59 1.28 -81.98
N ALA A 58 52.65 0.48 -81.90
CA ALA A 58 52.62 -0.93 -82.28
C ALA A 58 51.74 -1.76 -81.33
N GLU A 59 51.84 -1.51 -80.02
CA GLU A 59 50.99 -2.16 -79.01
C GLU A 59 49.50 -1.84 -79.25
N SER A 60 49.16 -0.59 -79.58
CA SER A 60 47.77 -0.22 -79.91
C SER A 60 47.25 -0.90 -81.18
N LEU A 61 48.10 -1.22 -82.16
CA LEU A 61 47.66 -1.82 -83.42
C LEU A 61 47.34 -3.32 -83.26
N ALA A 62 48.09 -4.02 -82.41
CA ALA A 62 47.85 -5.43 -82.11
C ALA A 62 46.48 -5.64 -81.48
N THR A 63 46.08 -4.77 -80.54
CA THR A 63 44.76 -4.83 -79.89
C THR A 63 43.61 -4.71 -80.88
N VAL A 64 43.71 -3.83 -81.88
CA VAL A 64 42.66 -3.61 -82.89
C VAL A 64 42.46 -4.84 -83.79
N VAL A 65 43.54 -5.57 -84.10
CA VAL A 65 43.47 -6.78 -84.93
C VAL A 65 42.75 -7.91 -84.19
N ASP A 66 43.07 -8.12 -82.90
CA ASP A 66 42.41 -9.15 -82.09
C ASP A 66 40.91 -8.88 -81.90
N GLU A 67 40.52 -7.62 -81.68
CA GLU A 67 39.11 -7.24 -81.59
C GLU A 67 38.35 -7.51 -82.90
N SER A 68 38.95 -7.22 -84.05
CA SER A 68 38.34 -7.44 -85.36
C SER A 68 38.10 -8.93 -85.66
N GLN A 69 39.04 -9.81 -85.28
CA GLN A 69 38.87 -11.25 -85.45
C GLN A 69 37.74 -11.81 -84.57
N LYS A 70 37.60 -11.28 -83.35
CA LYS A 70 36.52 -11.69 -82.44
C LYS A 70 35.14 -11.34 -83.02
N THR A 71 34.95 -10.11 -83.51
CA THR A 71 33.67 -9.68 -84.08
C THR A 71 33.27 -10.49 -85.32
N ALA A 72 34.21 -10.85 -86.18
CA ALA A 72 33.92 -11.67 -87.37
C ALA A 72 33.40 -13.07 -87.01
N LYS A 73 33.90 -13.67 -85.92
CA LYS A 73 33.45 -14.98 -85.45
C LYS A 73 32.04 -14.92 -84.88
N GLU A 74 31.76 -13.90 -84.06
CA GLU A 74 30.43 -13.69 -83.48
C GLU A 74 29.36 -13.52 -84.56
N ALA A 75 29.63 -12.76 -85.62
CA ALA A 75 28.69 -12.57 -86.73
C ALA A 75 28.34 -13.88 -87.46
N LYS A 76 29.31 -14.79 -87.62
CA LYS A 76 29.09 -16.07 -88.29
C LYS A 76 28.16 -16.99 -87.47
N ASP A 77 28.36 -17.02 -86.16
CA ASP A 77 27.57 -17.85 -85.26
C ASP A 77 26.11 -17.34 -85.22
N THR A 78 25.89 -16.02 -85.16
CA THR A 78 24.53 -15.43 -85.22
C THR A 78 23.79 -15.78 -86.51
N ALA A 79 24.48 -15.76 -87.66
CA ALA A 79 23.85 -16.15 -88.93
C ALA A 79 23.45 -17.63 -88.96
N GLY A 80 24.21 -18.50 -88.28
CA GLY A 80 23.88 -19.91 -88.10
C GLY A 80 22.60 -20.11 -87.30
N TYR A 81 22.47 -19.42 -86.16
CA TYR A 81 21.27 -19.49 -85.31
C TYR A 81 20.02 -19.00 -86.06
N ALA A 82 20.10 -17.88 -86.76
CA ALA A 82 18.95 -17.33 -87.49
C ALA A 82 18.41 -18.29 -88.57
N LYS A 83 19.29 -19.07 -89.22
CA LYS A 83 18.88 -20.05 -90.22
C LYS A 83 18.13 -21.23 -89.59
N HIS A 84 18.61 -21.73 -88.46
CA HIS A 84 17.97 -22.83 -87.74
C HIS A 84 16.55 -22.47 -87.28
N ASP A 85 16.38 -21.27 -86.70
CA ASP A 85 15.08 -20.83 -86.20
C ASP A 85 14.03 -20.67 -87.31
N ALA A 86 14.45 -20.19 -88.48
CA ALA A 86 13.57 -20.07 -89.65
C ALA A 86 13.08 -21.43 -90.17
N GLU A 87 13.94 -22.45 -90.15
CA GLU A 87 13.58 -23.82 -90.56
C GLU A 87 12.60 -24.45 -89.55
N GLN A 88 12.78 -24.22 -88.25
CA GLN A 88 11.86 -24.70 -87.22
C GLN A 88 10.47 -24.05 -87.31
N ALA A 89 10.41 -22.73 -87.51
CA ALA A 89 9.15 -22.00 -87.65
C ALA A 89 8.30 -22.51 -88.84
N ARG A 90 8.95 -22.83 -89.96
CA ARG A 90 8.28 -23.38 -91.14
C ARG A 90 7.64 -24.74 -90.86
N SER A 91 8.32 -25.63 -90.12
CA SER A 91 7.77 -26.94 -89.77
C SER A 91 6.56 -26.83 -88.85
N MET A 92 6.55 -25.88 -87.92
CA MET A 92 5.43 -25.68 -86.99
C MET A 92 4.17 -25.17 -87.71
N ALA A 93 4.32 -24.27 -88.69
CA ALA A 93 3.20 -23.75 -89.46
C ALA A 93 2.46 -24.83 -90.26
N GLU A 94 3.19 -25.79 -90.84
CA GLU A 94 2.57 -26.85 -91.63
C GLU A 94 1.82 -27.87 -90.74
N ALA A 95 2.30 -28.13 -89.52
CA ALA A 95 1.60 -28.96 -88.55
C ALA A 95 0.26 -28.33 -88.13
N ALA A 96 0.24 -27.02 -87.83
CA ALA A 96 -0.97 -26.31 -87.42
C ALA A 96 -2.08 -26.33 -88.50
N LYS A 97 -1.71 -26.22 -89.77
CA LYS A 97 -2.65 -26.27 -90.90
C LYS A 97 -3.34 -27.63 -91.01
N ASN A 98 -2.62 -28.72 -90.78
CA ASN A 98 -3.17 -30.07 -90.83
C ASN A 98 -4.14 -30.35 -89.68
N GLU A 99 -3.82 -29.89 -88.47
CA GLU A 99 -4.72 -30.02 -87.31
C GLU A 99 -6.03 -29.26 -87.50
N ALA A 100 -5.98 -28.02 -88.00
CA ALA A 100 -7.18 -27.22 -88.25
C ALA A 100 -8.15 -27.90 -89.23
N SER A 101 -7.61 -28.51 -90.29
CA SER A 101 -8.41 -29.24 -91.28
C SER A 101 -9.07 -30.48 -90.67
N GLY A 102 -8.36 -31.20 -89.80
CA GLY A 102 -8.92 -32.33 -89.05
C GLY A 102 -10.03 -31.92 -88.08
N ALA A 103 -9.94 -30.76 -87.45
CA ALA A 103 -10.95 -30.24 -86.54
C ALA A 103 -12.28 -29.93 -87.25
N THR A 104 -12.23 -29.31 -88.44
CA THR A 104 -13.45 -28.97 -89.21
C THR A 104 -14.25 -30.20 -89.59
N SER A 105 -13.59 -31.30 -90.00
CA SER A 105 -14.28 -32.54 -90.35
C SER A 105 -15.06 -33.13 -89.17
N ARG A 106 -14.47 -33.12 -87.96
CA ARG A 106 -15.12 -33.68 -86.76
C ARG A 106 -16.37 -32.91 -86.34
N VAL A 107 -16.41 -31.60 -86.57
CA VAL A 107 -17.58 -30.76 -86.26
C VAL A 107 -18.79 -31.14 -87.13
N ILE A 108 -18.55 -31.51 -88.39
CA ILE A 108 -19.61 -31.94 -89.31
C ILE A 108 -20.24 -33.26 -88.83
N ASP A 109 -19.42 -34.23 -88.44
CA ASP A 109 -19.89 -35.53 -87.93
C ASP A 109 -20.72 -35.38 -86.64
N ILE A 110 -20.29 -34.50 -85.73
CA ILE A 110 -21.01 -34.21 -84.47
C ILE A 110 -22.42 -33.68 -84.75
N ASN A 111 -22.58 -32.79 -85.74
CA ASN A 111 -23.88 -32.20 -86.04
C ASN A 111 -24.89 -33.24 -86.57
N GLN A 112 -24.44 -34.21 -87.37
CA GLN A 112 -25.31 -35.30 -87.83
C GLN A 112 -25.78 -36.20 -86.68
N VAL A 113 -24.90 -36.50 -85.71
CA VAL A 113 -25.28 -37.27 -84.52
C VAL A 113 -26.35 -36.53 -83.72
N VAL A 114 -26.19 -35.20 -83.51
CA VAL A 114 -27.15 -34.38 -82.75
C VAL A 114 -28.56 -34.43 -83.35
N ASP A 115 -28.69 -34.40 -84.67
CA ASP A 115 -30.01 -34.42 -85.31
C ASP A 115 -30.76 -35.74 -85.10
N ASN A 116 -30.06 -36.88 -85.09
CA ASN A 116 -30.68 -38.20 -84.87
C ASN A 116 -31.25 -38.37 -83.44
N PHE A 117 -30.74 -37.63 -82.45
CA PHE A 117 -31.20 -37.74 -81.05
C PHE A 117 -32.41 -36.86 -80.70
N LYS A 118 -32.89 -36.00 -81.61
CA LYS A 118 -34.00 -35.06 -81.31
C LYS A 118 -35.34 -35.76 -81.00
N ALA A 119 -35.73 -36.77 -81.78
CA ALA A 119 -37.03 -37.44 -81.59
C ALA A 119 -37.10 -38.32 -80.32
N PRO A 120 -36.09 -39.15 -80.00
CA PRO A 120 -36.06 -39.91 -78.74
C PRO A 120 -36.10 -39.02 -77.50
N VAL A 121 -35.42 -37.85 -77.53
CA VAL A 121 -35.41 -36.89 -76.41
C VAL A 121 -36.80 -36.30 -76.17
N SER A 122 -37.58 -36.03 -77.22
CA SER A 122 -38.97 -35.56 -77.06
C SER A 122 -39.87 -36.61 -76.43
N LEU A 123 -39.74 -37.89 -76.81
CA LEU A 123 -40.53 -38.97 -76.22
C LEU A 123 -40.15 -39.20 -74.74
N ALA A 124 -38.85 -39.13 -74.43
CA ALA A 124 -38.36 -39.20 -73.05
C ALA A 124 -38.87 -38.03 -72.19
N ARG A 125 -39.00 -36.82 -72.77
CA ARG A 125 -39.60 -35.68 -72.10
C ARG A 125 -41.07 -35.94 -71.74
N THR A 126 -41.89 -36.47 -72.64
CA THR A 126 -43.29 -36.79 -72.35
C THR A 126 -43.44 -37.81 -71.23
N TYR A 127 -42.67 -38.90 -71.24
CA TYR A 127 -42.71 -39.87 -70.14
C TYR A 127 -42.19 -39.30 -68.82
N SER A 128 -41.21 -38.38 -68.87
CA SER A 128 -40.73 -37.69 -67.66
C SER A 128 -41.78 -36.76 -67.07
N GLU A 129 -42.62 -36.13 -67.90
CA GLU A 129 -43.71 -35.25 -67.47
C GLU A 129 -44.83 -36.05 -66.79
N GLU A 130 -45.25 -37.17 -67.37
CA GLU A 130 -46.23 -38.07 -66.73
C GLU A 130 -45.72 -38.67 -65.40
N ALA A 131 -44.43 -39.02 -65.34
CA ALA A 131 -43.81 -39.50 -64.11
C ALA A 131 -43.72 -38.40 -63.04
N LYS A 132 -43.41 -37.16 -63.45
CA LYS A 132 -43.38 -35.98 -62.58
C LYS A 132 -44.76 -35.71 -61.98
N GLU A 133 -45.82 -35.74 -62.76
CA GLU A 133 -47.19 -35.47 -62.29
C GLU A 133 -47.64 -36.51 -61.24
N LYS A 134 -47.34 -37.79 -61.46
CA LYS A 134 -47.57 -38.86 -60.48
C LYS A 134 -46.73 -38.68 -59.21
N ALA A 135 -45.46 -38.27 -59.36
CA ALA A 135 -44.57 -38.00 -58.22
C ALA A 135 -45.06 -36.80 -57.40
N GLU A 136 -45.57 -35.75 -58.03
CA GLU A 136 -46.14 -34.56 -57.36
C GLU A 136 -47.42 -34.92 -56.60
N SER A 137 -48.31 -35.74 -57.17
CA SER A 137 -49.48 -36.26 -56.47
C SER A 137 -49.10 -37.10 -55.25
N ALA A 138 -48.12 -38.00 -55.38
CA ALA A 138 -47.62 -38.81 -54.28
C ALA A 138 -46.93 -37.95 -53.20
N ALA A 139 -46.15 -36.95 -53.59
CA ALA A 139 -45.51 -36.01 -52.67
C ALA A 139 -46.54 -35.18 -51.90
N SER A 140 -47.62 -34.73 -52.54
CA SER A 140 -48.70 -34.01 -51.88
C SER A 140 -49.41 -34.87 -50.82
N GLN A 141 -49.71 -36.13 -51.15
CA GLN A 141 -50.30 -37.08 -50.19
C GLN A 141 -49.34 -37.39 -49.04
N ALA A 142 -48.05 -37.58 -49.32
CA ALA A 142 -47.04 -37.77 -48.30
C ALA A 142 -46.86 -36.53 -47.41
N TYR A 143 -47.02 -35.33 -47.96
CA TYR A 143 -46.96 -34.07 -47.20
C TYR A 143 -48.16 -33.91 -46.27
N GLN A 144 -49.36 -34.28 -46.72
CA GLN A 144 -50.56 -34.33 -45.87
C GLN A 144 -50.40 -35.35 -44.74
N ALA A 145 -49.96 -36.57 -45.06
CA ALA A 145 -49.69 -37.61 -44.07
C ALA A 145 -48.60 -37.19 -43.06
N LYS A 146 -47.54 -36.53 -43.51
CA LYS A 146 -46.49 -35.97 -42.64
C LYS A 146 -47.04 -34.86 -41.76
N SER A 147 -47.88 -33.96 -42.28
CA SER A 147 -48.50 -32.89 -41.49
C SER A 147 -49.41 -33.46 -40.40
N GLU A 148 -50.19 -34.50 -40.70
CA GLU A 148 -51.02 -35.19 -39.71
C GLU A 148 -50.19 -35.95 -38.68
N ALA A 149 -49.10 -36.60 -39.10
CA ALA A 149 -48.16 -37.26 -38.21
C ALA A 149 -47.43 -36.27 -37.29
N GLU A 150 -47.03 -35.10 -37.78
CA GLU A 150 -46.43 -34.05 -36.96
C GLU A 150 -47.46 -33.45 -35.99
N LYS A 151 -48.72 -33.24 -36.39
CA LYS A 151 -49.79 -32.86 -35.45
C LYS A 151 -50.00 -33.91 -34.36
N ALA A 152 -50.04 -35.19 -34.72
CA ALA A 152 -50.16 -36.28 -33.75
C ALA A 152 -48.94 -36.34 -32.80
N LYS A 153 -47.74 -36.09 -33.33
CA LYS A 153 -46.49 -36.00 -32.55
C LYS A 153 -46.48 -34.78 -31.63
N GLU A 154 -46.97 -33.63 -32.07
CA GLU A 154 -47.14 -32.43 -31.24
C GLU A 154 -48.14 -32.67 -30.11
N VAL A 155 -49.27 -33.32 -30.40
CA VAL A 155 -50.25 -33.71 -29.38
C VAL A 155 -49.64 -34.71 -28.40
N ALA A 156 -48.91 -35.72 -28.88
CA ALA A 156 -48.21 -36.68 -28.03
C ALA A 156 -47.11 -36.04 -27.18
N ASN A 157 -46.34 -35.10 -27.76
CA ASN A 157 -45.31 -34.34 -27.05
C ASN A 157 -45.94 -33.39 -26.03
N SER A 158 -47.07 -32.76 -26.35
CA SER A 158 -47.81 -31.93 -25.40
C SER A 158 -48.36 -32.78 -24.26
N ALA A 159 -48.95 -33.94 -24.55
CA ALA A 159 -49.42 -34.88 -23.54
C ALA A 159 -48.28 -35.40 -22.66
N LYS A 160 -47.13 -35.73 -23.26
CA LYS A 160 -45.90 -36.12 -22.54
C LYS A 160 -45.40 -34.98 -21.66
N ARG A 161 -45.31 -33.76 -22.17
CA ARG A 161 -44.91 -32.57 -21.41
C ARG A 161 -45.89 -32.31 -20.26
N THR A 162 -47.19 -32.37 -20.51
CA THR A 162 -48.21 -32.23 -19.46
C THR A 162 -48.13 -33.35 -18.42
N ALA A 163 -47.81 -34.58 -18.82
CA ALA A 163 -47.57 -35.68 -17.89
C ALA A 163 -46.26 -35.53 -17.10
N GLU A 164 -45.20 -35.01 -17.73
CA GLU A 164 -43.92 -34.69 -17.07
C GLU A 164 -44.06 -33.48 -16.14
N GLU A 165 -44.83 -32.47 -16.52
CA GLU A 165 -45.22 -31.33 -15.69
C GLU A 165 -46.10 -31.80 -14.53
N ALA A 166 -47.10 -32.65 -14.76
CA ALA A 166 -47.93 -33.22 -13.71
C ALA A 166 -47.13 -34.10 -12.75
N LYS A 167 -46.16 -34.88 -13.27
CA LYS A 167 -45.24 -35.68 -12.46
C LYS A 167 -44.30 -34.79 -11.66
N LYS A 168 -43.73 -33.75 -12.27
CA LYS A 168 -42.89 -32.76 -11.59
C LYS A 168 -43.69 -32.02 -10.52
N THR A 169 -44.92 -31.59 -10.81
CA THR A 169 -45.84 -31.00 -9.84
C THR A 169 -46.15 -31.99 -8.73
N ALA A 170 -46.43 -33.27 -9.01
CA ALA A 170 -46.66 -34.27 -7.99
C ALA A 170 -45.41 -34.56 -7.12
N ASP A 171 -44.23 -34.60 -7.73
CA ASP A 171 -42.95 -34.77 -7.04
C ASP A 171 -42.62 -33.53 -6.19
N THR A 172 -42.86 -32.32 -6.72
CA THR A 172 -42.75 -31.05 -5.98
C THR A 172 -43.75 -31.01 -4.84
N THR A 173 -45.02 -31.35 -5.05
CA THR A 173 -46.04 -31.42 -3.98
C THR A 173 -45.67 -32.46 -2.94
N LYS A 174 -45.08 -33.61 -3.31
CA LYS A 174 -44.59 -34.63 -2.37
C LYS A 174 -43.37 -34.15 -1.58
N GLN A 175 -42.49 -33.40 -2.23
CA GLN A 175 -41.32 -32.78 -1.60
C GLN A 175 -41.72 -31.63 -0.68
N GLU A 176 -42.71 -30.81 -1.06
CA GLU A 176 -43.35 -29.79 -0.24
C GLU A 176 -44.11 -30.41 0.93
N LEU A 177 -44.84 -31.53 0.73
CA LEU A 177 -45.47 -32.28 1.83
C LEU A 177 -44.43 -32.81 2.81
N GLY A 178 -43.30 -33.31 2.30
CA GLY A 178 -42.14 -33.71 3.11
C GLY A 178 -41.50 -32.52 3.84
N GLY A 179 -41.42 -31.36 3.19
CA GLY A 179 -40.96 -30.09 3.77
C GLY A 179 -41.90 -29.56 4.85
N ILE A 180 -43.21 -29.66 4.66
CA ILE A 180 -44.24 -29.32 5.64
C ILE A 180 -44.18 -30.28 6.82
N LYS A 181 -44.01 -31.58 6.60
CA LYS A 181 -43.85 -32.58 7.67
C LYS A 181 -42.57 -32.35 8.48
N SER A 182 -41.45 -32.10 7.81
CA SER A 182 -40.17 -31.75 8.45
C SER A 182 -40.27 -30.42 9.19
N SER A 183 -41.01 -29.45 8.65
CA SER A 183 -41.23 -28.14 9.28
C SER A 183 -42.17 -28.25 10.50
N LEU A 184 -43.13 -29.18 10.49
CA LEU A 184 -43.98 -29.48 11.64
C LEU A 184 -43.21 -30.20 12.76
N GLU A 185 -42.34 -31.16 12.40
CA GLU A 185 -41.41 -31.79 13.33
C GLU A 185 -40.43 -30.76 13.91
N THR A 186 -39.87 -29.89 13.06
CA THR A 186 -38.98 -28.77 13.47
C THR A 186 -39.70 -27.77 14.38
N ALA A 187 -40.95 -27.42 14.08
CA ALA A 187 -41.76 -26.52 14.92
C ALA A 187 -42.08 -27.14 16.29
N THR A 188 -42.32 -28.45 16.33
CA THR A 188 -42.53 -29.18 17.58
C THR A 188 -41.24 -29.23 18.41
N THR A 189 -40.10 -29.54 17.78
CA THR A 189 -38.79 -29.47 18.43
C THR A 189 -38.47 -28.05 18.90
N ALA A 190 -38.75 -27.02 18.10
CA ALA A 190 -38.53 -25.63 18.46
C ALA A 190 -39.40 -25.21 19.67
N HIS A 191 -40.64 -25.70 19.76
CA HIS A 191 -41.50 -25.46 20.91
C HIS A 191 -40.97 -26.14 22.18
N THR A 192 -40.47 -27.37 22.07
CA THR A 192 -39.80 -28.08 23.19
C THR A 192 -38.50 -27.41 23.61
N VAL A 193 -37.68 -26.95 22.67
CA VAL A 193 -36.43 -26.21 22.96
C VAL A 193 -36.74 -24.86 23.61
N ALA A 194 -37.77 -24.14 23.16
CA ALA A 194 -38.18 -22.88 23.75
C ALA A 194 -38.68 -23.03 25.20
N SER A 195 -39.44 -24.10 25.50
CA SER A 195 -39.90 -24.37 26.86
C SER A 195 -38.74 -24.79 27.79
N GLN A 196 -37.82 -25.63 27.32
CA GLN A 196 -36.60 -25.97 28.06
C GLN A 196 -35.71 -24.74 28.30
N ALA A 197 -35.52 -23.87 27.29
CA ALA A 197 -34.73 -22.64 27.42
C ALA A 197 -35.32 -21.67 28.45
N LYS A 198 -36.65 -21.61 28.58
CA LYS A 198 -37.31 -20.81 29.62
C LYS A 198 -36.99 -21.34 31.02
N VAL A 199 -37.07 -22.65 31.24
CA VAL A 199 -36.74 -23.29 32.52
C VAL A 199 -35.27 -23.07 32.88
N LEU A 200 -34.35 -23.27 31.92
CA LEU A 200 -32.93 -22.98 32.10
C LEU A 200 -32.65 -21.50 32.44
N GLY A 201 -33.39 -20.56 31.82
CA GLY A 201 -33.29 -19.14 32.14
C GLY A 201 -33.68 -18.82 33.59
N GLU A 202 -34.73 -19.47 34.10
CA GLU A 202 -35.17 -19.34 35.50
C GLU A 202 -34.16 -19.97 36.47
N GLU A 203 -33.58 -21.13 36.14
CA GLU A 203 -32.52 -21.79 36.93
C GLU A 203 -31.25 -20.93 37.02
N VAL A 204 -30.79 -20.35 35.90
CA VAL A 204 -29.64 -19.44 35.87
C VAL A 204 -29.89 -18.20 36.73
N ASN A 205 -31.09 -17.62 36.66
CA ASN A 205 -31.45 -16.48 37.50
C ASN A 205 -31.41 -16.82 38.99
N ASN A 206 -31.91 -18.01 39.37
CA ASN A 206 -31.85 -18.48 40.76
C ASN A 206 -30.41 -18.72 41.23
N LEU A 207 -29.55 -19.29 40.38
CA LEU A 207 -28.13 -19.49 40.69
C LEU A 207 -27.40 -18.15 40.86
N LEU A 208 -27.68 -17.17 40.00
CA LEU A 208 -27.13 -15.81 40.13
C LEU A 208 -27.53 -15.16 41.46
N LYS A 209 -28.79 -15.29 41.87
CA LYS A 209 -29.26 -14.80 43.18
C LYS A 209 -28.56 -15.50 44.35
N GLN A 210 -28.31 -16.80 44.25
CA GLN A 210 -27.62 -17.58 45.29
C GLN A 210 -26.10 -17.31 45.35
N SER A 211 -25.49 -16.93 44.22
CA SER A 211 -24.04 -16.76 44.10
C SER A 211 -23.49 -15.59 44.93
N ASN A 212 -24.33 -14.64 45.36
CA ASN A 212 -23.95 -13.39 46.03
C ASN A 212 -22.88 -12.58 45.27
N LEU A 213 -22.67 -12.86 43.98
CA LEU A 213 -21.75 -12.13 43.14
C LEU A 213 -22.38 -10.81 42.72
N THR A 214 -21.58 -9.74 42.84
CA THR A 214 -21.96 -8.39 42.41
C THR A 214 -22.13 -8.30 40.89
N VAL A 215 -21.27 -9.00 40.14
CA VAL A 215 -21.30 -9.09 38.68
C VAL A 215 -20.81 -10.46 38.27
N LEU A 216 -21.47 -11.07 37.29
CA LEU A 216 -20.97 -12.20 36.54
C LEU A 216 -20.93 -11.78 35.07
N SER A 217 -19.75 -11.74 34.47
CA SER A 217 -19.61 -11.44 33.05
C SER A 217 -18.58 -12.36 32.41
N ILE A 218 -18.88 -12.80 31.18
CA ILE A 218 -17.93 -13.51 30.33
C ILE A 218 -16.90 -12.59 29.67
N SER A 219 -17.09 -11.26 29.78
CA SER A 219 -16.21 -10.24 29.19
C SER A 219 -15.55 -9.39 30.26
N THR A 220 -14.28 -9.09 30.11
CA THR A 220 -13.52 -8.17 30.97
C THR A 220 -12.74 -7.21 30.09
N PRO A 221 -13.08 -5.90 30.06
CA PRO A 221 -14.21 -5.25 30.73
C PRO A 221 -15.59 -5.64 30.16
N PHE A 222 -16.64 -5.56 30.98
CA PHE A 222 -18.03 -5.70 30.50
C PHE A 222 -18.63 -4.39 29.97
N LEU A 223 -17.98 -3.24 30.23
CA LEU A 223 -18.41 -1.92 29.77
C LEU A 223 -17.26 -1.27 29.00
N VAL A 224 -17.52 -0.81 27.78
CA VAL A 224 -16.51 -0.19 26.91
C VAL A 224 -17.08 1.02 26.17
N ALA A 225 -16.23 1.96 25.78
CA ALA A 225 -16.60 2.96 24.79
C ALA A 225 -16.59 2.36 23.39
N THR A 226 -17.64 2.60 22.62
CA THR A 226 -17.74 2.22 21.20
C THR A 226 -17.87 3.42 20.27
N GLY A 227 -18.00 4.62 20.84
CA GLY A 227 -17.99 5.89 20.12
C GLY A 227 -17.71 7.07 21.06
N LYS A 228 -17.65 8.27 20.49
CA LYS A 228 -17.39 9.53 21.22
C LYS A 228 -18.46 9.86 22.27
N SER A 229 -19.69 9.43 22.03
CA SER A 229 -20.85 9.60 22.91
C SER A 229 -21.63 8.30 23.06
N GLU A 230 -20.91 7.17 23.10
CA GLU A 230 -21.52 5.85 23.17
C GLU A 230 -20.70 4.86 23.99
N LEU A 231 -21.40 4.17 24.89
CA LEU A 231 -20.89 2.99 25.58
C LEU A 231 -21.62 1.74 25.10
N THR A 232 -20.97 0.60 25.24
CA THR A 232 -21.57 -0.72 25.06
C THR A 232 -21.39 -1.54 26.34
N LEU A 233 -22.52 -2.04 26.87
CA LEU A 233 -22.55 -3.09 27.88
C LEU A 233 -22.54 -4.44 27.16
N LYS A 234 -21.51 -5.24 27.40
CA LYS A 234 -21.24 -6.49 26.67
C LYS A 234 -22.21 -7.61 27.03
N LYS A 235 -22.59 -8.38 26.02
CA LYS A 235 -23.40 -9.60 26.18
C LYS A 235 -22.78 -10.60 27.17
N GLY A 236 -23.64 -11.41 27.78
CA GLY A 236 -23.27 -12.37 28.83
C GLY A 236 -22.89 -11.68 30.15
N THR A 237 -23.40 -10.47 30.40
CA THR A 237 -23.20 -9.72 31.64
C THR A 237 -24.46 -9.79 32.49
N HIS A 238 -24.29 -10.18 33.74
CA HIS A 238 -25.33 -10.27 34.76
C HIS A 238 -24.90 -9.43 35.96
N ILE A 239 -25.74 -8.49 36.36
CA ILE A 239 -25.45 -7.55 37.46
C ILE A 239 -26.53 -7.71 38.50
N THR A 240 -26.13 -7.86 39.76
CA THR A 240 -27.05 -8.04 40.88
C THR A 240 -27.17 -6.76 41.71
N LEU A 241 -28.37 -6.49 42.22
CA LEU A 241 -28.61 -5.52 43.28
C LEU A 241 -29.21 -6.27 44.47
N ALA A 242 -28.42 -6.43 45.52
CA ALA A 242 -28.88 -7.01 46.77
C ALA A 242 -29.70 -5.98 47.56
N LEU A 243 -30.88 -6.39 47.99
CA LEU A 243 -31.80 -5.67 48.87
C LEU A 243 -31.95 -6.49 50.16
N ASP A 244 -32.48 -5.89 51.23
CA ASP A 244 -32.58 -6.53 52.54
C ASP A 244 -33.26 -7.91 52.51
N ASN A 245 -34.25 -8.11 51.63
CA ASN A 245 -35.02 -9.36 51.52
C ASN A 245 -35.09 -9.95 50.10
N ASN A 246 -34.37 -9.39 49.12
CA ASN A 246 -34.43 -9.86 47.72
C ASN A 246 -33.13 -9.52 46.98
N THR A 247 -32.87 -10.18 45.86
CA THR A 247 -31.81 -9.80 44.91
C THR A 247 -32.42 -9.62 43.54
N LEU A 248 -32.28 -8.41 42.99
CA LEU A 248 -32.65 -8.11 41.61
C LEU A 248 -31.47 -8.44 40.70
N VAL A 249 -31.77 -8.95 39.50
CA VAL A 249 -30.77 -9.36 38.52
C VAL A 249 -31.11 -8.73 37.18
N ALA A 250 -30.18 -7.94 36.63
CA ALA A 250 -30.25 -7.50 35.24
C ALA A 250 -29.33 -8.38 34.39
N SER A 251 -29.89 -8.99 33.36
CA SER A 251 -29.18 -9.93 32.47
C SER A 251 -29.16 -9.41 31.05
N TYR A 252 -27.97 -9.28 30.48
CA TYR A 252 -27.74 -8.76 29.14
C TYR A 252 -27.24 -9.89 28.24
N THR A 253 -28.12 -10.48 27.44
CA THR A 253 -27.79 -11.60 26.53
C THR A 253 -27.28 -11.14 25.15
N ALA A 254 -27.36 -9.84 24.88
CA ALA A 254 -26.83 -9.17 23.69
C ALA A 254 -26.07 -7.90 24.09
N ASP A 255 -25.16 -7.44 23.22
CA ASP A 255 -24.45 -6.17 23.40
C ASP A 255 -25.50 -5.05 23.43
N THR A 256 -25.51 -4.29 24.51
CA THR A 256 -26.51 -3.26 24.76
C THR A 256 -25.85 -1.90 24.67
N ARG A 257 -26.27 -1.12 23.67
CA ARG A 257 -25.80 0.23 23.43
C ARG A 257 -26.40 1.19 24.47
N ILE A 258 -25.55 2.01 25.06
CA ILE A 258 -25.93 3.09 25.97
C ILE A 258 -25.54 4.40 25.30
N SER A 259 -26.55 5.10 24.77
CA SER A 259 -26.36 6.45 24.25
C SER A 259 -26.22 7.42 25.41
N VAL A 260 -25.14 8.20 25.42
CA VAL A 260 -24.95 9.23 26.46
C VAL A 260 -25.40 10.60 25.94
N PRO A 261 -26.03 11.43 26.78
CA PRO A 261 -26.42 12.79 26.41
C PRO A 261 -25.18 13.67 26.21
N TYR A 262 -25.38 14.95 25.88
CA TYR A 262 -24.30 15.94 25.88
C TYR A 262 -23.62 16.00 27.25
N LEU A 263 -22.30 15.90 27.28
CA LEU A 263 -21.51 15.85 28.50
C LEU A 263 -20.62 17.10 28.62
N SER A 264 -20.39 17.53 29.86
CA SER A 264 -19.44 18.59 30.15
C SER A 264 -18.01 18.09 30.03
N ALA A 265 -17.12 18.96 29.55
CA ALA A 265 -15.70 18.65 29.36
C ALA A 265 -14.95 18.46 30.69
N GLY A 266 -14.04 17.48 30.73
CA GLY A 266 -13.13 17.24 31.85
C GLY A 266 -13.83 16.80 33.14
N LYS A 267 -14.93 16.04 33.02
CA LYS A 267 -15.75 15.58 34.14
C LYS A 267 -15.76 14.06 34.24
N ASN A 268 -16.00 13.58 35.46
CA ASN A 268 -16.24 12.16 35.71
C ASN A 268 -17.75 11.90 35.65
N TYR A 269 -18.13 10.87 34.93
CA TYR A 269 -19.49 10.35 34.88
C TYR A 269 -19.52 8.92 35.38
N TYR A 270 -20.63 8.55 35.99
CA TYR A 270 -20.89 7.25 36.56
C TYR A 270 -22.04 6.60 35.82
N VAL A 271 -21.90 5.31 35.56
CA VAL A 271 -22.91 4.49 34.91
C VAL A 271 -23.61 3.69 36.00
N TYR A 272 -24.92 3.87 36.09
CA TYR A 272 -25.78 3.23 37.07
C TYR A 272 -26.74 2.27 36.39
N LEU A 273 -26.91 1.10 36.98
CA LEU A 273 -28.07 0.26 36.74
C LEU A 273 -29.14 0.67 37.74
N VAL A 274 -30.31 1.08 37.26
CA VAL A 274 -31.45 1.45 38.11
C VAL A 274 -32.58 0.45 37.87
N PHE A 275 -33.35 0.17 38.92
CA PHE A 275 -34.48 -0.76 38.89
C PHE A 275 -35.79 -0.01 39.13
N GLU A 276 -36.78 -0.28 38.27
CA GLU A 276 -38.14 0.28 38.34
C GLU A 276 -39.14 -0.87 38.55
N GLY A 277 -38.92 -1.63 39.62
CA GLY A 277 -39.61 -2.89 39.91
C GLY A 277 -38.75 -4.13 39.62
N GLU A 278 -39.28 -5.32 39.87
CA GLU A 278 -38.50 -6.56 39.85
C GLU A 278 -38.06 -7.02 38.44
N GLN A 279 -38.77 -6.57 37.40
CA GLN A 279 -38.54 -7.00 36.01
C GLN A 279 -38.08 -5.86 35.09
N SER A 280 -37.93 -4.64 35.63
CA SER A 280 -37.54 -3.47 34.85
C SER A 280 -36.24 -2.91 35.38
N SER A 281 -35.23 -2.85 34.51
CA SER A 281 -33.97 -2.19 34.80
C SER A 281 -33.53 -1.36 33.61
N GLN A 282 -32.94 -0.20 33.86
CA GLN A 282 -32.35 0.63 32.81
C GLN A 282 -30.97 1.14 33.24
N VAL A 283 -30.20 1.62 32.26
CA VAL A 283 -28.89 2.20 32.50
C VAL A 283 -28.99 3.73 32.46
N VAL A 284 -28.50 4.38 33.51
CA VAL A 284 -28.51 5.84 33.67
C VAL A 284 -27.08 6.33 33.85
N VAL A 285 -26.72 7.40 33.12
CA VAL A 285 -25.43 8.08 33.28
C VAL A 285 -25.62 9.34 34.11
N SER A 286 -24.76 9.56 35.10
CA SER A 286 -24.88 10.66 36.05
C SER A 286 -23.52 11.19 36.50
N GLU A 287 -23.42 12.50 36.78
CA GLU A 287 -22.25 13.10 37.45
C GLU A 287 -22.25 12.83 38.96
N ASN A 288 -23.40 12.48 39.54
CA ASN A 288 -23.51 12.20 40.97
C ASN A 288 -22.85 10.84 41.28
N SER A 289 -21.83 10.86 42.14
CA SER A 289 -21.06 9.69 42.53
C SER A 289 -21.75 8.80 43.56
N THR A 290 -22.90 9.18 44.09
CA THR A 290 -23.64 8.38 45.07
C THR A 290 -24.70 7.56 44.36
N TYR A 291 -25.69 8.23 43.76
CA TYR A 291 -26.76 7.67 42.94
C TYR A 291 -27.29 8.72 41.97
N PRO A 292 -27.92 8.34 40.85
CA PRO A 292 -28.50 9.29 39.90
C PRO A 292 -29.68 10.04 40.52
N SER A 293 -29.97 11.24 40.00
CA SER A 293 -31.17 11.99 40.38
C SER A 293 -32.42 11.12 40.22
N ASP A 294 -33.39 11.28 41.12
CA ASP A 294 -34.63 10.50 41.18
C ASP A 294 -34.49 9.02 41.59
N TYR A 295 -33.27 8.58 41.91
CA TYR A 295 -32.99 7.23 42.42
C TYR A 295 -32.33 7.26 43.79
N THR A 296 -32.21 6.10 44.42
CA THR A 296 -31.63 5.90 45.75
C THR A 296 -30.62 4.76 45.72
N VAL A 297 -29.88 4.55 46.81
CA VAL A 297 -29.00 3.39 46.97
C VAL A 297 -29.75 2.05 46.95
N SER A 298 -31.05 2.04 47.27
CA SER A 298 -31.85 0.82 47.35
C SER A 298 -32.50 0.43 46.02
N ASN A 299 -32.46 1.28 45.00
CA ASN A 299 -32.96 0.94 43.65
C ASN A 299 -31.95 1.23 42.54
N SER A 300 -30.72 1.60 42.89
CA SER A 300 -29.66 1.85 41.92
C SER A 300 -28.33 1.23 42.36
N ARG A 301 -27.53 0.86 41.36
CA ARG A 301 -26.19 0.34 41.53
C ARG A 301 -25.23 1.04 40.60
N LYS A 302 -24.14 1.61 41.12
CA LYS A 302 -23.02 2.05 40.29
C LYS A 302 -22.32 0.83 39.69
N ILE A 303 -22.29 0.74 38.37
CA ILE A 303 -21.71 -0.40 37.63
C ILE A 303 -20.44 -0.04 36.87
N GLY A 304 -20.15 1.24 36.74
CA GLY A 304 -18.96 1.74 36.09
C GLY A 304 -18.92 3.26 36.02
N GLY A 305 -18.07 3.77 35.15
CA GLY A 305 -17.94 5.20 34.90
C GLY A 305 -16.86 5.47 33.86
N PHE A 306 -16.65 6.74 33.58
CA PHE A 306 -15.67 7.21 32.61
C PHE A 306 -15.37 8.71 32.84
N HIS A 307 -14.36 9.21 32.15
CA HIS A 307 -13.98 10.61 32.11
C HIS A 307 -14.21 11.17 30.71
N THR A 308 -14.51 12.47 30.61
CA THR A 308 -14.64 13.18 29.33
C THR A 308 -13.39 13.98 29.00
N LEU A 309 -13.06 14.10 27.71
CA LEU A 309 -11.99 14.99 27.23
C LEU A 309 -12.21 16.41 27.76
N CYS A 310 -11.14 17.04 28.25
CA CYS A 310 -11.23 18.38 28.84
C CYS A 310 -11.15 19.52 27.83
N ALA A 311 -10.59 19.27 26.65
CA ALA A 311 -10.49 20.21 25.54
C ALA A 311 -10.40 19.44 24.23
N ASP A 312 -10.66 20.11 23.11
CA ASP A 312 -10.54 19.50 21.78
C ASP A 312 -9.12 18.99 21.54
N VAL A 313 -9.01 17.80 20.93
CA VAL A 313 -7.72 17.22 20.55
C VAL A 313 -7.19 17.86 19.26
N GLY A 314 -8.09 18.34 18.40
CA GLY A 314 -7.76 18.76 17.05
C GLY A 314 -7.38 17.57 16.16
N THR A 315 -6.69 17.84 15.06
CA THR A 315 -6.23 16.80 14.14
C THR A 315 -4.76 16.51 14.39
N ILE A 316 -4.48 15.28 14.83
CA ILE A 316 -3.12 14.78 15.03
C ILE A 316 -2.99 13.49 14.21
N ASP A 317 -2.05 13.46 13.28
CA ASP A 317 -1.86 12.29 12.42
C ASP A 317 -1.44 11.04 13.24
N GLY A 318 -2.03 9.90 12.91
CA GLY A 318 -1.79 8.63 13.60
C GLY A 318 -2.26 8.55 15.07
N HIS A 319 -2.84 9.61 15.63
CA HIS A 319 -3.25 9.64 17.04
C HIS A 319 -4.66 9.05 17.21
N PRO A 320 -4.90 8.10 18.14
CA PRO A 320 -6.21 7.44 18.29
C PRO A 320 -7.32 8.38 18.76
N LEU A 321 -6.97 9.47 19.46
CA LEU A 321 -7.90 10.51 19.89
C LEU A 321 -8.04 11.67 18.87
N SER A 322 -7.47 11.55 17.66
CA SER A 322 -7.58 12.59 16.63
C SER A 322 -9.05 12.89 16.31
N GLY A 323 -9.41 14.18 16.32
CA GLY A 323 -10.77 14.65 16.10
C GLY A 323 -11.74 14.46 17.27
N TYR A 324 -11.29 13.99 18.44
CA TYR A 324 -12.11 14.04 19.66
C TYR A 324 -12.26 15.49 20.13
N SER A 325 -13.45 15.82 20.59
CA SER A 325 -13.84 17.15 21.08
C SER A 325 -13.97 17.15 22.61
N ALA A 326 -13.91 18.33 23.21
CA ALA A 326 -14.19 18.51 24.62
C ALA A 326 -15.59 17.95 24.97
N GLY A 327 -15.68 17.16 26.04
CA GLY A 327 -16.93 16.48 26.42
C GLY A 327 -17.09 15.07 25.82
N ASP A 328 -16.32 14.69 24.79
CA ASP A 328 -16.34 13.31 24.30
C ASP A 328 -15.83 12.35 25.39
N ILE A 329 -16.35 11.12 25.40
CA ILE A 329 -15.87 10.05 26.27
C ILE A 329 -14.41 9.75 25.96
N LEU A 330 -13.54 9.78 26.98
CA LEU A 330 -12.17 9.30 26.85
C LEU A 330 -12.17 7.77 26.89
N PRO A 331 -11.90 7.05 25.79
CA PRO A 331 -12.20 5.61 25.71
C PRO A 331 -11.49 4.76 26.76
N ASN A 332 -10.22 5.04 27.02
CA ASN A 332 -9.43 4.27 28.01
C ASN A 332 -9.74 4.65 29.46
N SER A 333 -10.59 5.65 29.71
CA SER A 333 -11.05 5.98 31.07
C SER A 333 -12.26 5.16 31.53
N VAL A 334 -12.88 4.41 30.60
CA VAL A 334 -14.05 3.60 30.91
C VAL A 334 -13.67 2.47 31.85
N TRP A 335 -14.31 2.44 33.01
CA TRP A 335 -14.10 1.43 34.04
C TRP A 335 -15.43 0.80 34.44
N CYS A 336 -15.35 -0.43 34.95
CA CYS A 336 -16.51 -1.17 35.42
C CYS A 336 -16.18 -2.10 36.59
N LEU A 337 -17.20 -2.74 37.16
CA LEU A 337 -17.05 -3.58 38.36
C LEU A 337 -16.17 -4.83 38.17
N ASN A 338 -15.69 -5.14 36.97
CA ASN A 338 -14.66 -6.17 36.74
C ASN A 338 -13.37 -5.61 36.08
N HIS A 339 -13.29 -4.30 35.86
CA HIS A 339 -12.14 -3.65 35.22
C HIS A 339 -12.04 -2.20 35.71
N CYS A 340 -11.34 -2.01 36.82
CA CYS A 340 -11.17 -0.70 37.46
C CYS A 340 -9.86 -0.67 38.25
N PRO A 341 -9.33 0.50 38.61
CA PRO A 341 -8.14 0.60 39.46
C PRO A 341 -8.42 0.13 40.89
N HIS A 342 -7.33 -0.19 41.60
CA HIS A 342 -7.36 -0.43 43.04
C HIS A 342 -7.61 0.87 43.84
N SER A 343 -7.15 2.01 43.32
CA SER A 343 -7.54 3.34 43.80
C SER A 343 -8.95 3.73 43.36
N SER A 344 -9.39 4.94 43.72
CA SER A 344 -10.56 5.54 43.11
C SER A 344 -10.36 5.69 41.59
N PRO A 345 -11.37 5.41 40.75
CA PRO A 345 -11.26 5.43 39.29
C PRO A 345 -11.30 6.82 38.66
N GLU A 346 -11.74 7.84 39.41
CA GLU A 346 -11.89 9.19 38.89
C GLU A 346 -10.58 9.75 38.34
N GLY A 347 -10.67 10.32 37.14
CA GLY A 347 -9.54 10.96 36.48
C GLY A 347 -8.42 10.01 36.08
N MET A 348 -8.70 8.73 35.81
CA MET A 348 -7.71 7.75 35.37
C MET A 348 -8.02 7.16 34.00
N VAL A 349 -6.98 6.72 33.30
CA VAL A 349 -7.03 5.96 32.04
C VAL A 349 -6.26 4.66 32.19
N TYR A 350 -6.71 3.62 31.49
CA TYR A 350 -6.07 2.33 31.47
C TYR A 350 -5.03 2.26 30.35
N ASP A 351 -3.80 1.92 30.71
CA ASP A 351 -2.74 1.53 29.81
C ASP A 351 -2.75 0.00 29.66
N LEU A 352 -3.30 -0.46 28.53
CA LEU A 352 -3.38 -1.88 28.18
C LEU A 352 -2.00 -2.54 28.09
N SER A 353 -0.96 -1.80 27.68
CA SER A 353 0.37 -2.36 27.44
C SER A 353 1.10 -2.70 28.74
N GLN A 354 0.71 -2.06 29.84
CA GLN A 354 1.34 -2.20 31.15
C GLN A 354 0.42 -2.82 32.21
N ASP A 355 -0.84 -3.13 31.84
CA ASP A 355 -1.90 -3.53 32.76
C ASP A 355 -1.98 -2.59 33.97
N LEU A 356 -2.13 -1.28 33.69
CA LEU A 356 -1.96 -0.22 34.68
C LEU A 356 -2.97 0.91 34.47
N TRP A 357 -3.51 1.44 35.55
CA TRP A 357 -4.31 2.68 35.50
C TRP A 357 -3.42 3.87 35.80
N VAL A 358 -3.51 4.93 35.01
CA VAL A 358 -2.66 6.13 35.09
C VAL A 358 -3.55 7.35 35.23
N ASP A 359 -3.15 8.28 36.09
CA ASP A 359 -3.83 9.56 36.23
C ASP A 359 -3.81 10.32 34.89
N ILE A 360 -4.99 10.76 34.44
CA ILE A 360 -5.16 11.63 33.26
C ILE A 360 -4.39 12.92 33.45
N TYR A 361 -4.49 13.53 34.63
CA TYR A 361 -3.91 14.84 34.93
C TYR A 361 -2.69 14.71 35.84
N LEU A 362 -1.84 15.73 35.84
CA LEU A 362 -0.79 15.89 36.83
C LEU A 362 -1.39 15.94 38.24
N GLN A 363 -0.66 15.40 39.21
CA GLN A 363 -1.12 15.26 40.60
C GLN A 363 -1.58 16.61 41.16
N SER A 364 -2.75 16.62 41.81
CA SER A 364 -3.32 17.77 42.49
C SER A 364 -3.70 17.42 43.93
N GLY A 365 -3.59 18.36 44.86
CA GLY A 365 -3.83 18.11 46.28
C GLY A 365 -2.71 17.31 46.96
N THR A 366 -2.91 17.02 48.25
CA THR A 366 -1.94 16.33 49.12
C THR A 366 -2.65 15.40 50.10
N GLY A 367 -1.92 14.40 50.63
CA GLY A 367 -2.46 13.41 51.56
C GLY A 367 -3.69 12.70 50.99
N ALA A 368 -4.73 12.55 51.81
CA ALA A 368 -6.00 11.94 51.39
C ALA A 368 -6.76 12.74 50.31
N ASN A 369 -6.41 14.02 50.08
CA ASN A 369 -7.05 14.88 49.08
C ASN A 369 -6.35 14.83 47.71
N THR A 370 -5.32 13.99 47.58
CA THR A 370 -4.57 13.77 46.33
C THR A 370 -5.48 13.21 45.24
N ARG A 371 -5.50 13.84 44.07
CA ARG A 371 -6.41 13.47 42.98
C ARG A 371 -5.86 13.84 41.60
N SER A 372 -6.47 13.26 40.59
CA SER A 372 -6.34 13.63 39.18
C SER A 372 -7.62 14.34 38.75
N ALA A 373 -7.54 15.63 38.43
CA ALA A 373 -8.69 16.43 38.05
C ALA A 373 -8.30 17.52 37.04
N HIS A 374 -9.26 17.95 36.23
CA HIS A 374 -9.09 19.00 35.22
C HIS A 374 -9.12 20.40 35.84
N GLY A 375 -8.28 21.31 35.36
CA GLY A 375 -8.35 22.75 35.63
C GLY A 375 -8.06 23.14 37.07
N VAL A 376 -7.49 22.23 37.86
CA VAL A 376 -7.15 22.46 39.27
C VAL A 376 -5.66 22.71 39.42
N ALA A 377 -5.27 23.36 40.52
CA ALA A 377 -3.88 23.63 40.83
C ALA A 377 -3.08 22.32 40.99
N ILE A 378 -2.02 22.20 40.21
CA ILE A 378 -1.10 21.06 40.30
C ILE A 378 -0.20 21.18 41.52
N THR A 379 0.12 20.03 42.11
CA THR A 379 0.99 19.95 43.28
C THR A 379 2.45 20.09 42.84
N ILE A 380 3.16 21.05 43.44
CA ILE A 380 4.56 21.39 43.17
C ILE A 380 5.27 21.77 44.48
N ASN A 381 6.59 22.05 44.45
CA ASN A 381 7.39 22.45 45.62
C ASN A 381 7.39 21.42 46.77
N ARG A 382 7.24 20.14 46.42
CA ARG A 382 7.29 19.00 47.35
C ARG A 382 8.44 18.08 46.97
N SER A 383 8.96 17.35 47.96
CA SER A 383 10.03 16.40 47.74
C SER A 383 9.52 15.12 47.06
N TYR A 384 10.41 14.32 46.51
CA TYR A 384 10.06 13.02 45.93
C TYR A 384 9.27 12.14 46.91
N THR A 385 9.70 12.12 48.18
CA THR A 385 9.04 11.32 49.23
C THR A 385 7.65 11.84 49.57
N ASP A 386 7.48 13.17 49.60
CA ASP A 386 6.18 13.79 49.86
C ASP A 386 5.17 13.42 48.76
N PHE A 387 5.58 13.48 47.48
CA PHE A 387 4.73 13.08 46.34
C PHE A 387 4.37 11.58 46.42
N ALA A 388 5.35 10.72 46.71
CA ALA A 388 5.11 9.29 46.84
C ALA A 388 4.15 8.96 48.01
N ASP A 389 4.25 9.69 49.12
CA ASP A 389 3.39 9.51 50.29
C ASP A 389 1.96 10.02 50.03
N ASP A 390 1.82 11.17 49.37
CA ASP A 390 0.53 11.72 48.92
C ASP A 390 -0.23 10.72 48.02
N LEU A 391 0.47 10.12 47.05
CA LEU A 391 -0.12 9.09 46.18
C LEU A 391 -0.50 7.83 46.97
N ARG A 392 0.33 7.41 47.93
CA ARG A 392 0.05 6.23 48.75
C ARG A 392 -1.21 6.40 49.58
N CYS A 393 -1.49 7.61 50.09
CA CYS A 393 -2.73 7.92 50.81
C CYS A 393 -3.99 7.64 49.99
N VAL A 394 -3.90 7.66 48.66
CA VAL A 394 -5.01 7.41 47.73
C VAL A 394 -4.82 6.13 46.92
N LYS A 395 -3.99 5.20 47.43
CA LYS A 395 -3.72 3.88 46.83
C LYS A 395 -3.10 3.95 45.43
N LYS A 396 -2.29 4.98 45.19
CA LYS A 396 -1.53 5.21 43.97
C LYS A 396 -0.03 5.15 44.26
N PHE A 397 0.77 5.09 43.22
CA PHE A 397 2.23 5.15 43.25
C PHE A 397 2.77 5.88 42.02
N LEU A 398 4.04 6.29 42.05
CA LEU A 398 4.71 6.93 40.91
C LEU A 398 4.93 5.91 39.78
N LEU A 399 4.83 6.33 38.52
CA LEU A 399 5.19 5.50 37.38
C LEU A 399 6.70 5.22 37.39
N ASN A 400 7.12 4.02 37.04
CA ASN A 400 8.54 3.76 36.72
C ASN A 400 8.89 4.29 35.31
N ASP A 401 10.14 4.09 34.89
CA ASP A 401 10.64 4.56 33.58
C ASP A 401 9.83 4.03 32.39
N GLU A 402 9.62 2.70 32.34
CA GLU A 402 8.91 2.03 31.26
C GLU A 402 7.43 2.39 31.24
N GLN A 403 6.79 2.39 32.42
CA GLN A 403 5.39 2.78 32.60
C GLN A 403 5.17 4.23 32.16
N PHE A 404 6.11 5.12 32.45
CA PHE A 404 6.03 6.51 31.99
C PHE A 404 6.13 6.59 30.47
N ALA A 405 7.11 5.90 29.86
CA ALA A 405 7.25 5.88 28.41
C ALA A 405 5.99 5.34 27.72
N SER A 406 5.40 4.27 28.25
CA SER A 406 4.15 3.68 27.75
C SER A 406 2.97 4.64 27.89
N ALA A 407 2.73 5.17 29.09
CA ALA A 407 1.59 6.04 29.36
C ALA A 407 1.65 7.37 28.59
N MET A 408 2.85 7.91 28.38
CA MET A 408 3.07 9.16 27.66
C MET A 408 3.24 8.94 26.15
N TYR A 409 3.23 7.70 25.65
CA TYR A 409 3.39 7.41 24.24
C TYR A 409 2.36 8.17 23.39
N GLY A 410 2.83 8.80 22.30
CA GLY A 410 2.02 9.64 21.45
C GLY A 410 1.76 11.06 21.97
N SER A 411 2.32 11.45 23.12
CA SER A 411 2.41 12.87 23.50
C SER A 411 3.27 13.66 22.52
N ASN A 412 3.23 14.98 22.65
CA ASN A 412 4.12 15.86 21.90
C ASN A 412 5.60 15.55 22.18
N ASP A 413 6.44 15.65 21.14
CA ASP A 413 7.88 15.42 21.20
C ASP A 413 8.62 16.65 20.67
N ARG A 414 9.71 17.02 21.35
CA ARG A 414 10.56 18.19 21.04
C ARG A 414 9.84 19.53 21.03
N THR A 415 8.67 19.62 21.65
CA THR A 415 7.91 20.85 21.87
C THR A 415 7.51 20.95 23.34
N SER A 416 7.59 22.16 23.89
CA SER A 416 7.13 22.48 25.23
C SER A 416 5.77 23.19 25.17
N ILE A 417 5.13 23.41 26.32
CA ILE A 417 3.88 24.18 26.41
C ILE A 417 4.00 25.54 25.70
N GLN A 418 2.90 25.98 25.08
CA GLN A 418 2.85 27.21 24.28
C GLN A 418 3.43 28.41 25.03
N GLY A 419 4.23 29.22 24.31
CA GLY A 419 4.88 30.41 24.88
C GLY A 419 6.08 30.12 25.80
N LYS A 420 6.50 28.85 25.92
CA LYS A 420 7.67 28.41 26.70
C LYS A 420 7.67 28.87 28.15
N LYS A 421 6.48 28.96 28.73
CA LYS A 421 6.25 29.52 30.06
C LYS A 421 5.21 28.69 30.80
N SER A 422 5.42 28.52 32.10
CA SER A 422 4.40 27.96 32.97
C SER A 422 3.14 28.85 32.97
N PRO A 423 1.93 28.27 32.90
CA PRO A 423 0.68 28.96 33.22
C PRO A 423 0.73 29.56 34.64
N SER A 424 -0.01 30.64 34.82
CA SER A 424 -0.18 31.33 36.11
C SER A 424 -1.67 31.61 36.33
N PRO A 425 -2.33 30.91 37.28
CA PRO A 425 -1.78 29.84 38.12
C PRO A 425 -1.41 28.58 37.33
N LYS A 426 -0.52 27.76 37.88
CA LYS A 426 -0.23 26.42 37.34
C LYS A 426 -1.45 25.52 37.56
N HIS A 427 -1.99 24.94 36.48
CA HIS A 427 -3.14 24.04 36.54
C HIS A 427 -2.96 22.86 35.58
N SER A 428 -3.83 21.86 35.69
CA SER A 428 -3.81 20.65 34.87
C SER A 428 -4.79 20.70 33.68
N GLY A 429 -4.39 20.07 32.59
CA GLY A 429 -5.20 19.77 31.41
C GLY A 429 -5.42 20.94 30.46
N GLY A 430 -5.71 20.62 29.21
CA GLY A 430 -6.20 21.58 28.21
C GLY A 430 -5.11 22.31 27.43
N HIS A 431 -3.83 22.05 27.68
CA HIS A 431 -2.75 22.81 27.06
C HIS A 431 -2.40 22.32 25.64
N VAL A 432 -1.87 23.27 24.87
CA VAL A 432 -1.23 23.04 23.57
C VAL A 432 0.26 23.36 23.67
N ASP A 433 1.04 22.74 22.80
CA ASP A 433 2.49 22.94 22.74
C ASP A 433 2.86 24.16 21.85
N THR A 434 4.16 24.40 21.67
CA THR A 434 4.71 25.47 20.82
C THR A 434 4.43 25.29 19.33
N ALA A 435 3.89 24.16 18.90
CA ALA A 435 3.44 23.89 17.54
C ALA A 435 1.91 23.87 17.42
N ASP A 436 1.21 24.42 18.43
CA ASP A 436 -0.25 24.45 18.53
C ASP A 436 -0.91 23.06 18.49
N ARG A 437 -0.16 22.01 18.84
CA ARG A 437 -0.66 20.64 18.98
C ARG A 437 -1.11 20.40 20.42
N ARG A 438 -2.22 19.69 20.59
CA ARG A 438 -2.69 19.27 21.91
C ARG A 438 -1.63 18.43 22.65
N MET A 439 -1.37 18.74 23.92
CA MET A 439 -0.43 18.00 24.79
C MET A 439 -1.12 16.80 25.45
N ILE A 440 -1.38 15.76 24.65
CA ILE A 440 -2.12 14.56 25.07
C ILE A 440 -1.46 13.29 24.54
N SER A 441 -1.45 12.21 25.34
CA SER A 441 -0.96 10.88 24.94
C SER A 441 -2.02 10.04 24.22
N HIS A 442 -1.62 8.92 23.61
CA HIS A 442 -2.55 7.99 22.94
C HIS A 442 -3.64 7.46 23.86
N ILE A 443 -3.34 7.28 25.15
CA ILE A 443 -4.33 6.82 26.13
C ILE A 443 -5.12 7.95 26.78
N GLY A 444 -4.75 9.20 26.50
CA GLY A 444 -5.42 10.40 27.01
C GLY A 444 -4.79 11.00 28.26
N CYS A 445 -3.52 10.74 28.56
CA CYS A 445 -2.83 11.48 29.61
C CYS A 445 -2.55 12.91 29.15
N GLU A 446 -2.98 13.86 29.95
CA GLU A 446 -2.90 15.31 29.76
C GLU A 446 -1.59 15.88 30.27
N ASP A 447 -0.98 16.80 29.52
CA ASP A 447 0.24 17.52 29.87
C ASP A 447 1.41 16.59 30.23
N GLY A 448 1.48 15.44 29.56
CA GLY A 448 2.45 14.39 29.83
C GLY A 448 3.90 14.78 29.54
N CYS A 449 4.13 15.67 28.58
CA CYS A 449 5.45 16.02 28.07
C CYS A 449 5.54 17.53 27.81
N GLY A 450 6.61 18.17 28.27
CA GLY A 450 6.89 19.58 27.97
C GLY A 450 6.12 20.62 28.78
N TYR A 451 5.41 20.22 29.84
CA TYR A 451 4.87 21.16 30.83
C TYR A 451 5.76 21.21 32.08
N ILE A 452 5.77 20.16 32.91
CA ILE A 452 6.67 20.02 34.05
C ILE A 452 7.31 18.64 34.08
N TRP A 453 8.48 18.56 34.69
CA TRP A 453 9.10 17.28 34.98
C TRP A 453 8.25 16.48 35.96
N GLN A 454 8.18 15.17 35.77
CA GLN A 454 7.41 14.28 36.65
C GLN A 454 8.35 13.30 37.34
N PHE A 455 8.31 13.23 38.67
CA PHE A 455 9.04 12.21 39.44
C PHE A 455 8.62 10.81 39.01
N LEU A 456 9.60 9.94 38.75
CA LEU A 456 9.40 8.54 38.43
C LEU A 456 9.90 7.66 39.58
N ALA A 457 9.30 6.48 39.74
CA ALA A 457 9.62 5.55 40.80
C ALA A 457 11.07 5.04 40.71
N GLY A 458 11.74 5.05 41.85
CA GLY A 458 13.07 4.50 42.01
C GLY A 458 14.14 5.54 42.33
N THR A 459 15.25 5.05 42.85
CA THR A 459 16.45 5.85 43.12
C THR A 459 17.66 5.12 42.56
N PHE A 460 18.61 5.85 41.99
CA PHE A 460 19.82 5.26 41.41
C PHE A 460 21.06 6.07 41.81
N PRO A 461 22.23 5.40 41.91
CA PRO A 461 23.47 6.06 42.24
C PRO A 461 23.94 6.93 41.08
N MET A 462 24.22 8.21 41.37
CA MET A 462 24.83 9.15 40.44
C MET A 462 26.15 9.67 41.01
N GLN A 463 27.19 9.66 40.18
CA GLN A 463 28.45 10.31 40.51
C GLN A 463 28.30 11.82 40.28
N ILE A 464 28.42 12.59 41.35
CA ILE A 464 28.33 14.04 41.32
C ILE A 464 29.73 14.61 41.55
N ALA A 465 30.19 15.42 40.59
CA ALA A 465 31.41 16.19 40.76
C ALA A 465 31.20 17.25 41.85
N SER A 466 32.20 17.38 42.72
CA SER A 466 32.23 18.33 43.82
C SER A 466 33.65 18.88 43.97
N VAL A 467 33.78 20.08 44.51
CA VAL A 467 35.09 20.63 44.87
C VAL A 467 35.23 20.58 46.39
N VAL A 468 36.22 19.83 46.88
CA VAL A 468 36.55 19.74 48.31
C VAL A 468 37.97 20.25 48.49
N ALA A 469 38.14 21.31 49.28
CA ALA A 469 39.43 21.98 49.52
C ALA A 469 40.21 22.32 48.22
N GLY A 470 39.50 22.81 47.20
CA GLY A 470 40.09 23.21 45.91
C GLY A 470 40.49 22.07 44.97
N ARG A 471 40.18 20.81 45.31
CA ARG A 471 40.43 19.64 44.45
C ARG A 471 39.12 19.07 43.93
N ASN A 472 39.15 18.56 42.70
CA ASN A 472 38.04 17.79 42.15
C ASN A 472 37.87 16.50 42.95
N ALA A 473 36.70 16.34 43.54
CA ALA A 473 36.27 15.14 44.24
C ALA A 473 34.95 14.67 43.63
N PHE A 474 34.66 13.38 43.77
CA PHE A 474 33.38 12.81 43.37
C PHE A 474 32.70 12.21 44.58
N ARG A 475 31.41 12.48 44.72
CA ARG A 475 30.56 11.77 45.67
C ARG A 475 29.48 11.02 44.93
N VAL A 476 29.08 9.87 45.46
CA VAL A 476 27.88 9.17 44.99
C VAL A 476 26.68 9.72 45.76
N SER A 477 25.64 10.11 45.04
CA SER A 477 24.35 10.47 45.62
C SER A 477 23.26 9.60 45.03
N MET A 478 22.24 9.27 45.82
CA MET A 478 21.05 8.56 45.35
C MET A 478 20.05 9.57 44.81
N ASN A 479 20.03 9.72 43.49
CA ASN A 479 19.14 10.62 42.79
C ASN A 479 17.86 9.89 42.35
N VAL A 480 16.88 10.68 41.90
CA VAL A 480 15.60 10.20 41.37
C VAL A 480 15.48 10.55 39.89
N LEU A 481 14.70 9.76 39.17
CA LEU A 481 14.47 9.97 37.76
C LEU A 481 13.29 10.92 37.62
N VAL A 482 13.39 11.85 36.69
CA VAL A 482 12.23 12.62 36.24
C VAL A 482 12.03 12.45 34.74
N GLY A 483 10.79 12.44 34.29
CA GLY A 483 10.41 12.27 32.89
C GLY A 483 9.61 13.45 32.32
N GLY A 484 9.61 13.57 30.99
CA GLY A 484 8.66 14.39 30.22
C GLY A 484 9.16 15.77 29.78
N GLY A 485 10.14 16.37 30.47
CA GLY A 485 10.64 17.71 30.14
C GLY A 485 9.90 18.84 30.88
N SER A 486 10.30 20.09 30.63
CA SER A 486 9.74 21.29 31.25
C SER A 486 9.25 22.30 30.21
N TRP A 487 8.46 23.27 30.67
CA TRP A 487 7.89 24.35 29.85
C TRP A 487 8.91 25.21 29.13
N SER A 488 10.19 25.19 29.49
CA SER A 488 11.17 26.19 29.06
C SER A 488 12.09 25.73 27.93
N HIS A 489 12.06 24.45 27.53
CA HIS A 489 13.07 23.92 26.61
C HIS A 489 12.54 22.81 25.68
N ASP A 490 12.02 23.24 24.51
CA ASP A 490 11.49 22.38 23.44
C ASP A 490 12.28 21.08 23.19
N PRO A 491 13.59 21.08 22.84
CA PRO A 491 14.28 19.85 22.44
C PRO A 491 14.33 18.75 23.50
N ASN A 492 14.13 19.09 24.78
CA ASN A 492 14.17 18.16 25.91
C ASN A 492 12.75 17.85 26.43
N CYS A 493 11.79 17.71 25.54
CA CYS A 493 10.41 17.33 25.88
C CYS A 493 10.02 16.08 25.10
N GLY A 494 9.39 15.10 25.75
CA GLY A 494 8.94 13.87 25.09
C GLY A 494 8.85 12.66 26.03
N ALA A 495 8.17 11.61 25.57
CA ALA A 495 7.85 10.42 26.36
C ALA A 495 9.08 9.65 26.86
N TYR A 496 10.20 9.75 26.14
CA TYR A 496 11.48 9.09 26.47
C TYR A 496 12.52 10.04 27.09
N ILE A 497 12.20 11.32 27.27
CA ILE A 497 13.13 12.26 27.86
C ILE A 497 13.23 12.05 29.36
N ARG A 498 14.46 11.96 29.86
CA ARG A 498 14.78 11.71 31.27
C ARG A 498 15.84 12.68 31.80
N SER A 499 15.76 12.98 33.09
CA SER A 499 16.84 13.65 33.82
C SER A 499 17.09 12.97 35.16
N ALA A 500 18.37 12.80 35.46
CA ALA A 500 18.90 12.12 36.63
C ALA A 500 19.58 13.07 37.63
N ASN A 501 19.48 14.39 37.39
CA ASN A 501 20.22 15.39 38.15
C ASN A 501 19.54 15.84 39.45
N HIS A 502 18.37 15.27 39.77
CA HIS A 502 17.55 15.69 40.89
C HIS A 502 17.73 14.77 42.10
N GLY A 503 18.06 15.36 43.24
CA GLY A 503 18.10 14.65 44.52
C GLY A 503 16.69 14.44 45.09
N ARG A 504 16.54 13.45 45.97
CA ARG A 504 15.24 13.13 46.62
C ARG A 504 14.61 14.28 47.41
N THR A 505 15.45 15.17 47.95
CA THR A 505 15.04 16.31 48.79
C THR A 505 14.72 17.56 47.98
N LEU A 506 14.90 17.53 46.65
CA LEU A 506 14.58 18.66 45.78
C LEU A 506 13.12 19.06 45.95
N LYS A 507 12.88 20.36 46.11
CA LYS A 507 11.57 20.99 46.01
C LYS A 507 11.67 22.04 44.92
N SER A 508 10.86 21.90 43.88
CA SER A 508 10.90 22.78 42.72
C SER A 508 9.48 22.99 42.19
N ASP A 509 9.24 24.16 41.62
CA ASP A 509 8.01 24.44 40.88
C ASP A 509 8.04 23.87 39.46
N GLN A 510 9.19 23.36 39.01
CA GLN A 510 9.38 22.72 37.72
C GLN A 510 9.21 21.20 37.75
N VAL A 511 8.98 20.63 38.94
CA VAL A 511 8.86 19.19 39.15
C VAL A 511 7.60 18.88 39.93
N GLY A 512 6.79 17.98 39.38
CA GLY A 512 5.58 17.43 39.99
C GLY A 512 5.56 15.91 39.91
N ALA A 513 4.37 15.33 39.89
CA ALA A 513 4.18 13.89 39.81
C ALA A 513 2.89 13.54 39.06
N ARG A 514 2.79 12.26 38.69
CA ARG A 514 1.59 11.62 38.16
C ARG A 514 1.41 10.29 38.87
N GLY A 515 0.18 10.02 39.33
CA GLY A 515 -0.15 8.78 39.98
C GLY A 515 -0.48 7.67 38.99
N CYS A 516 -0.21 6.43 39.40
CA CYS A 516 -0.76 5.25 38.77
C CYS A 516 -1.26 4.26 39.84
N SER A 517 -2.13 3.34 39.45
CA SER A 517 -2.70 2.31 40.30
C SER A 517 -2.76 0.99 39.55
N ARG A 518 -2.56 -0.11 40.27
CA ARG A 518 -2.76 -1.43 39.70
C ARG A 518 -4.26 -1.66 39.45
N PRO A 519 -4.63 -2.51 38.48
CA PRO A 519 -5.99 -3.01 38.37
C PRO A 519 -6.42 -3.67 39.68
N ARG A 520 -7.69 -3.50 40.02
CA ARG A 520 -8.31 -4.20 41.13
C ARG A 520 -8.39 -5.69 40.77
N ARG A 521 -7.69 -6.51 41.54
CA ARG A 521 -7.82 -7.97 41.46
C ARG A 521 -9.00 -8.40 42.33
N TYR A 522 -9.96 -9.09 41.72
CA TYR A 522 -11.02 -9.78 42.45
C TYR A 522 -10.40 -11.08 42.96
N VAL A 523 -10.37 -11.25 44.28
CA VAL A 523 -9.97 -12.51 44.94
C VAL A 523 -11.24 -13.20 45.39
#